data_AF-A0A7Y4L3S5-F1
#
_entry.id   AF-A0A7Y4L3S5-F1
#
_cell.length_a   1.000
_cell.length_b   1.000
_cell.length_c   1.000
_cell.angle_alpha   90.00
_cell.angle_beta   90.00
_cell.angle_gamma   90.00
#
_symmetry.space_group_name_H-M   'P 1'
#
loop_
_entity.id
_entity.type
_entity.pdbx_description
1 polymer ?
#
loop_
_entity_poly.entity_id
_entity_poly.type
_entity_poly.pdbx_seq_one_letter_code
_entity_poly.pdbx_strand_id
1 'polypeptide(L)'
;MWAVVGVWDIDDELIEGLRDQLTAMASGKLALPGFVHGTWTRDGHMIQVYADEASARGYHQDMLDRELVDRPGIRNLVWDVAEVGAESDASGWTDRDGVHHPPPA
;
A
#
# COMPACT_ATOMS: atom_id res chain seq x y z
N MET A 1 0.88 -3.02 -13.37
CA MET A 1 0.28 -3.58 -12.13
C MET A 1 -0.32 -2.40 -11.37
N TRP A 2 -1.09 -2.63 -10.31
CA TRP A 2 -1.69 -1.54 -9.53
C TRP A 2 -1.48 -1.77 -8.04
N ALA A 3 -1.30 -0.70 -7.26
CA ALA A 3 -1.09 -0.77 -5.82
C ALA A 3 -2.15 0.03 -5.09
N VAL A 4 -2.59 -0.51 -3.96
CA VAL A 4 -3.27 0.26 -2.92
C VAL A 4 -2.24 0.60 -1.85
N VAL A 5 -2.09 1.89 -1.56
CA VAL A 5 -1.14 2.43 -0.59
C VAL A 5 -1.91 2.97 0.60
N GLY A 6 -1.57 2.48 1.79
CA GLY A 6 -2.13 2.92 3.05
C GLY A 6 -1.04 3.41 3.99
N VAL A 7 -1.16 4.65 4.47
CA VAL A 7 -0.29 5.24 5.50
C VAL A 7 -1.20 5.76 6.59
N TRP A 8 -0.92 5.37 7.83
CA TRP A 8 -1.71 5.77 8.99
C TRP A 8 -0.81 6.27 10.10
N ASP A 9 -1.36 7.19 10.87
CA ASP A 9 -0.88 7.52 12.20
C ASP A 9 -1.70 6.69 13.19
N ILE A 10 -1.05 5.81 13.94
CA ILE A 10 -1.69 4.79 14.78
C ILE A 10 -1.22 5.00 16.22
N ASP A 11 -2.17 5.03 17.15
CA ASP A 11 -1.86 5.11 18.58
C ASP A 11 -0.98 3.92 19.03
N ASP A 12 0.03 4.19 19.86
CA ASP A 12 1.01 3.19 20.32
C ASP A 12 0.35 1.97 21.00
N GLU A 13 -0.76 2.18 21.72
CA GLU A 13 -1.49 1.09 22.38
C GLU A 13 -2.23 0.18 21.39
N LEU A 14 -2.59 0.70 20.21
CA LEU A 14 -3.31 -0.04 19.18
C LEU A 14 -2.38 -0.76 18.21
N ILE A 15 -1.21 -0.19 17.92
CA ILE A 15 -0.31 -0.76 16.92
C ILE A 15 0.22 -2.14 17.33
N GLU A 16 0.45 -2.39 18.62
CA GLU A 16 0.84 -3.71 19.11
C GLU A 16 -0.26 -4.75 18.89
N GLY A 17 -1.52 -4.41 19.21
CA GLY A 17 -2.65 -5.31 18.97
C GLY A 17 -2.89 -5.60 17.49
N LEU A 18 -2.60 -4.65 16.60
CA LEU A 18 -2.65 -4.87 15.16
C LEU A 18 -1.54 -5.79 14.68
N ARG A 19 -0.31 -5.67 15.23
CA ARG A 19 0.82 -6.52 14.87
C ARG A 19 0.53 -8.01 15.09
N ASP A 20 -0.16 -8.34 16.16
CA ASP A 20 -0.59 -9.73 16.45
C ASP A 20 -1.57 -10.27 15.40
N GLN A 21 -2.37 -9.39 14.79
CA GLN A 21 -3.37 -9.76 13.78
C GLN A 21 -2.79 -9.83 12.37
N LEU A 22 -1.57 -9.32 12.14
CA LEU A 22 -1.03 -9.16 10.80
C LEU A 22 -0.90 -10.46 10.02
N THR A 23 -0.46 -11.53 10.68
CA THR A 23 -0.31 -12.82 10.03
C THR A 23 -1.65 -13.32 9.47
N ALA A 24 -2.73 -13.13 10.23
CA ALA A 24 -4.07 -13.49 9.80
C ALA A 24 -4.57 -12.57 8.68
N MET A 25 -4.38 -11.26 8.82
CA MET A 25 -4.75 -10.28 7.79
C MET A 25 -4.03 -10.54 6.46
N ALA A 26 -2.72 -10.83 6.50
CA ALA A 26 -1.91 -11.13 5.34
C ALA A 26 -2.36 -12.42 4.65
N SER A 27 -2.65 -13.47 5.43
CA SER A 27 -3.15 -14.74 4.90
C SER A 27 -4.49 -14.57 4.19
N GLY A 28 -5.38 -13.73 4.73
CA GLY A 28 -6.68 -13.42 4.11
C GLY A 28 -6.57 -12.73 2.75
N LYS A 29 -5.45 -12.07 2.44
CA LYS A 29 -5.25 -11.39 1.14
C LYS A 29 -5.05 -12.35 -0.02
N LEU A 30 -4.56 -13.56 0.24
CA LEU A 30 -4.31 -14.58 -0.80
C LEU A 30 -5.59 -15.02 -1.53
N ALA A 31 -6.75 -14.80 -0.94
CA ALA A 31 -8.04 -15.12 -1.54
C ALA A 31 -8.67 -13.94 -2.31
N LEU A 32 -8.06 -12.75 -2.27
CA LEU A 32 -8.63 -11.57 -2.92
C LEU A 32 -8.43 -11.63 -4.44
N PRO A 33 -9.45 -11.23 -5.23
CA PRO A 33 -9.33 -11.13 -6.68
C PRO A 33 -8.14 -10.26 -7.09
N GLY A 34 -7.35 -10.76 -8.04
CA GLY A 34 -6.23 -10.02 -8.62
C GLY A 34 -5.06 -9.73 -7.68
N PHE A 35 -5.08 -10.18 -6.41
CA PHE A 35 -3.97 -9.96 -5.48
C PHE A 35 -2.69 -10.65 -5.96
N VAL A 36 -1.57 -9.92 -5.93
CA VAL A 36 -0.26 -10.41 -6.38
C VAL A 36 0.69 -10.53 -5.18
N HIS A 37 0.83 -9.44 -4.43
CA HIS A 37 1.73 -9.35 -3.27
C HIS A 37 1.28 -8.22 -2.34
N GLY A 38 1.70 -8.27 -1.08
CA GLY A 38 1.44 -7.19 -0.15
C GLY A 38 2.52 -7.11 0.92
N THR A 39 2.77 -5.90 1.41
CA THR A 39 3.66 -5.64 2.54
C THR A 39 2.93 -4.80 3.57
N TRP A 40 3.17 -5.13 4.84
CA TRP A 40 2.80 -4.30 5.97
C TRP A 40 4.04 -4.07 6.81
N THR A 41 4.25 -2.82 7.19
CA THR A 41 5.39 -2.37 7.98
C THR A 41 5.01 -2.33 9.46
N ARG A 42 6.00 -2.35 10.35
CA ARG A 42 5.74 -2.37 11.80
C ARG A 42 5.07 -1.10 12.33
N ASP A 43 5.27 0.01 11.63
CA ASP A 43 4.68 1.33 11.84
C ASP A 43 3.31 1.49 11.17
N GLY A 44 2.77 0.42 10.57
CA GLY A 44 1.38 0.37 10.10
C GLY A 44 1.17 0.77 8.65
N HIS A 45 2.24 1.08 7.91
CA HIS A 45 2.13 1.37 6.47
C HIS A 45 1.95 0.09 5.65
N MET A 46 1.16 0.21 4.59
CA MET A 46 0.74 -0.89 3.74
C MET A 46 0.91 -0.56 2.27
N ILE A 47 1.38 -1.55 1.51
CA ILE A 47 1.29 -1.57 0.06
C ILE A 47 0.73 -2.93 -0.36
N GLN A 48 -0.37 -2.94 -1.09
CA GLN A 48 -0.97 -4.16 -1.67
C GLN A 48 -1.01 -4.04 -3.18
N VAL A 49 -0.34 -4.96 -3.87
CA VAL A 49 -0.20 -5.00 -5.32
C VAL A 49 -1.22 -5.97 -5.90
N TYR A 50 -1.89 -5.51 -6.95
CA TYR A 50 -2.88 -6.21 -7.74
C TYR A 50 -2.46 -6.26 -9.21
N ALA A 51 -2.95 -7.28 -9.90
CA ALA A 51 -2.69 -7.49 -11.32
C ALA A 51 -3.30 -6.39 -12.19
N ASP A 52 -4.48 -5.90 -11.80
CA ASP A 52 -5.29 -4.93 -12.55
C ASP A 52 -5.91 -3.84 -11.66
N GLU A 53 -6.28 -2.73 -12.29
CA GLU A 53 -6.83 -1.56 -11.61
C GLU A 53 -8.18 -1.84 -10.94
N ALA A 54 -9.04 -2.63 -11.59
CA ALA A 54 -10.38 -2.91 -11.10
C ALA A 54 -10.33 -3.67 -9.76
N SER A 55 -9.44 -4.65 -9.65
CA SER A 55 -9.18 -5.39 -8.41
C SER A 55 -8.63 -4.48 -7.31
N ALA A 56 -7.67 -3.60 -7.63
CA ALA A 56 -7.12 -2.64 -6.68
C ALA A 56 -8.18 -1.66 -6.17
N ARG A 57 -8.97 -1.06 -7.08
CA ARG A 57 -10.05 -0.13 -6.73
C ARG A 57 -11.18 -0.83 -5.98
N GLY A 58 -11.49 -2.07 -6.32
CA GLY A 58 -12.47 -2.89 -5.60
C GLY A 58 -12.06 -3.10 -4.15
N TYR A 59 -10.80 -3.49 -3.90
CA TYR A 59 -10.29 -3.61 -2.54
C TYR A 59 -10.24 -2.26 -1.80
N HIS A 60 -9.81 -1.20 -2.49
CA HIS A 60 -9.76 0.15 -1.92
C HIS A 60 -11.13 0.60 -1.42
N GLN A 61 -12.17 0.39 -2.23
CA GLN A 61 -13.55 0.75 -1.87
C GLN A 61 -14.12 -0.14 -0.76
N ASP A 62 -13.89 -1.47 -0.78
CA ASP A 62 -14.35 -2.39 0.28
C ASP A 62 -13.85 -1.96 1.68
N MET A 63 -12.59 -1.49 1.78
CA MET A 63 -12.06 -1.02 3.05
C MET A 63 -12.71 0.28 3.53
N LEU A 64 -13.07 1.19 2.62
CA LEU A 64 -13.80 2.41 2.94
C LEU A 64 -15.22 2.09 3.40
N ASP A 65 -15.92 1.22 2.67
CA ASP A 65 -17.31 0.83 2.97
C ASP A 65 -17.43 0.11 4.33
N ARG A 66 -16.34 -0.53 4.77
CA ARG A 66 -16.23 -1.21 6.06
C ARG A 66 -15.68 -0.33 7.18
N GLU A 67 -15.41 0.95 6.90
CA GLU A 67 -14.88 1.92 7.87
C GLU A 67 -13.57 1.45 8.53
N LEU A 68 -12.72 0.77 7.75
CA LEU A 68 -11.43 0.22 8.22
C LEU A 68 -10.24 1.15 7.94
N VAL A 69 -10.46 2.23 7.20
CA VAL A 69 -9.41 3.17 6.76
C VAL A 69 -9.20 4.30 7.77
N ASP A 70 -10.25 4.78 8.43
CA ASP A 70 -10.13 5.82 9.46
C ASP A 70 -11.09 5.49 10.59
N ARG A 71 -10.56 5.39 11.82
CA ARG A 71 -11.34 5.02 13.02
C ARG A 71 -10.62 5.51 14.29
N PRO A 72 -11.28 5.56 15.46
CA PRO A 72 -10.63 6.01 16.69
C PRO A 72 -9.28 5.32 16.95
N GLY A 73 -8.23 6.14 17.08
CA GLY A 73 -6.83 5.74 17.28
C GLY A 73 -6.09 5.23 16.02
N ILE A 74 -6.71 5.34 14.84
CA ILE A 74 -6.09 5.11 13.53
C ILE A 74 -6.52 6.24 12.61
N ARG A 75 -5.63 7.22 12.40
CA ARG A 75 -5.86 8.34 11.50
C ARG A 75 -5.25 8.06 10.14
N ASN A 76 -6.03 8.19 9.07
CA ASN A 76 -5.50 8.04 7.72
C ASN A 76 -4.63 9.25 7.32
N LEU A 77 -3.44 8.98 6.77
CA LEU A 77 -2.57 9.98 6.16
C LEU A 77 -2.53 9.84 4.64
N VAL A 78 -2.53 8.59 4.16
CA VAL A 78 -2.62 8.24 2.74
C VAL A 78 -3.54 7.04 2.58
N TRP A 79 -4.46 7.13 1.63
CA TRP A 79 -5.25 6.01 1.13
C TRP A 79 -5.47 6.25 -0.36
N ASP A 80 -4.73 5.54 -1.21
CA ASP A 80 -4.76 5.80 -2.64
C ASP A 80 -4.50 4.55 -3.49
N VAL A 81 -4.89 4.61 -4.75
CA VAL A 81 -4.66 3.60 -5.78
C VAL A 81 -3.75 4.16 -6.86
N ALA A 82 -2.58 3.57 -7.03
CA ALA A 82 -1.56 4.01 -7.98
C ALA A 82 -1.17 2.89 -8.95
N GLU A 83 -0.81 3.24 -10.19
CA GLU A 83 -0.21 2.29 -11.11
C GLU A 83 1.21 1.93 -10.65
N VAL A 84 1.49 0.64 -10.53
CA VAL A 84 2.83 0.10 -10.28
C VAL A 84 3.53 -0.05 -11.62
N GLY A 85 4.55 0.78 -11.84
CA GLY A 85 5.33 0.80 -13.08
C GLY A 85 5.74 2.20 -13.56
N ALA A 86 5.19 3.27 -12.97
CA ALA A 86 5.74 4.61 -13.06
C ALA A 86 6.53 4.89 -11.77
N GLU A 87 7.83 4.64 -11.59
CA GLU A 87 8.96 4.42 -12.49
C GLU A 87 9.88 3.34 -11.89
N SER A 88 10.55 2.58 -12.74
CA SER A 88 11.92 2.12 -12.52
C SER A 88 12.53 1.94 -13.91
N ASP A 89 12.67 3.04 -14.63
CA ASP A 89 13.62 3.04 -15.72
C ASP A 89 15.03 2.89 -15.11
N ALA A 90 15.63 1.72 -15.26
CA ALA A 90 17.01 1.50 -14.84
C ALA A 90 18.02 2.14 -15.82
N SER A 91 17.55 2.79 -16.89
CA SER A 91 18.39 3.56 -17.81
C SER A 91 18.83 4.91 -17.24
N GLY A 92 18.27 5.32 -16.10
CA GLY A 92 18.72 6.49 -15.36
C GLY A 92 17.67 7.05 -14.40
N TRP A 93 18.02 8.11 -13.69
CA TRP A 93 17.04 8.90 -12.92
C TRP A 93 17.07 10.34 -13.41
N THR A 94 15.91 11.01 -13.45
CA THR A 94 15.82 12.43 -13.77
C THR A 94 15.62 13.22 -12.48
N ASP A 95 16.43 14.24 -12.25
CA ASP A 95 16.26 15.12 -11.10
C ASP A 95 15.00 16.00 -11.24
N ARG A 96 14.66 16.72 -10.17
CA ARG A 96 13.51 17.64 -10.15
C ARG A 96 13.66 18.80 -11.15
N ASP A 97 14.88 19.12 -11.56
CA ASP A 97 15.22 20.22 -12.48
C ASP A 97 15.27 19.75 -13.95
N GLY A 98 14.98 18.47 -14.20
CA GLY A 98 14.88 17.85 -15.53
C GLY A 98 16.18 17.25 -16.06
N VAL A 99 17.25 17.16 -15.25
CA VAL A 99 18.54 16.57 -15.63
C VAL A 99 18.48 15.05 -15.50
N HIS A 100 18.71 14.34 -16.60
CA HIS A 100 18.76 12.89 -16.61
C HIS A 100 20.18 12.36 -16.31
N HIS A 101 20.26 11.39 -15.40
CA HIS A 101 21.49 10.76 -14.95
C HIS A 101 21.47 9.28 -15.31
N PRO A 102 22.50 8.74 -15.99
CA PRO A 102 22.61 7.30 -16.23
C PRO A 102 22.80 6.54 -14.91
N PRO A 103 22.46 5.24 -14.84
CA PRO A 103 22.63 4.44 -13.64
C PRO A 103 24.12 4.38 -13.23
N PRO A 104 24.43 4.29 -11.92
CA PRO A 104 25.78 4.02 -11.47
C PRO A 104 26.27 2.66 -12.01
N ALA A 105 27.52 2.62 -12.47
CA ALA A 105 28.19 1.41 -12.97
C ALA A 105 28.52 0.41 -11.86
#